data_AF-A0A2S3YW78-F1
#
_entry.id   AF-A0A2S3YW78-F1
#
_cell.length_a   1.000
_cell.length_b   1.000
_cell.length_c   1.000
_cell.angle_alpha   90.00
_cell.angle_beta   90.00
_cell.angle_gamma   90.00
#
_symmetry.space_group_name_H-M   'P 1'
#
loop_
_entity.id
_entity.type
_entity.pdbx_description
1 polymer ?
#
loop_
_entity_poly.entity_id
_entity_poly.type
_entity_poly.pdbx_seq_one_letter_code
_entity_poly.pdbx_strand_id
1 'polypeptide(L)'
;MPNFIDRRLNPKDKSLGNRQRFLKRAREELKRAIKEQVKSGKIADVDADHNVSMPARGVSEPTFQPAGDTGERKYVLPGNREFAAGDRLPKRASGGGATGAGAGTGRSEDEFQFVLSREEVLDLFFEDLELPDMVKLNLKESVAFKRRRAGFAATGSPTNINVGRTMRNSFGRRIALHRPGRKEMEAIAAEIARLEAEPKASTKDQQRLGELREALEKLERRRRRIPYVDPVDIRFNRFEPQPLPNASAVMFCLMDVSASMGEREKDLAKRFFVLLHLFLKRRYDRIDIVFIRHTDEAGEVDENTFFYSKQSGGTIVSTALEEMLRVIRERYPAREWNIYAAQASDGENISGDSERCASLLHDDLMRLCQYYAYVEIIDERETEIFGTTDNGTSLWRAYRTVDGEWPNFQMTRIAKPADIYPVFRKLFGKQPAVQAR
;
A
#
# COMPACT_ATOMS: atom_id res chain seq x y z
N MET A 1 -3.40 -4.64 1.25
CA MET A 1 -3.34 -5.23 2.61
C MET A 1 -1.97 -5.88 2.75
N PRO A 2 -1.15 -5.47 3.72
CA PRO A 2 0.14 -6.10 3.96
C PRO A 2 -0.06 -7.57 4.32
N ASN A 3 0.66 -8.46 3.63
CA ASN A 3 0.58 -9.90 3.81
C ASN A 3 1.58 -10.33 4.88
N PHE A 4 1.10 -10.51 6.11
CA PHE A 4 1.92 -11.05 7.19
C PHE A 4 2.19 -12.54 6.93
N ILE A 5 3.41 -12.86 6.54
CA ILE A 5 3.85 -14.24 6.35
C ILE A 5 4.33 -14.76 7.71
N ASP A 6 3.41 -15.40 8.43
CA ASP A 6 3.75 -16.20 9.60
C ASP A 6 4.54 -17.44 9.17
N ARG A 7 5.86 -17.40 9.38
CA ARG A 7 6.81 -18.46 8.98
C ARG A 7 6.85 -19.65 9.95
N ARG A 8 5.99 -19.69 10.97
CA ARG A 8 5.95 -20.80 11.93
C ARG A 8 5.54 -22.09 11.21
N LEU A 9 6.24 -23.20 11.54
CA LEU A 9 5.74 -24.53 11.22
C LEU A 9 4.42 -24.70 11.98
N ASN A 10 3.29 -24.65 11.28
CA ASN A 10 1.98 -24.68 11.90
C ASN A 10 1.83 -25.99 12.71
N PRO A 11 1.76 -25.94 14.06
CA PRO A 11 1.47 -27.15 14.82
C PRO A 11 0.03 -27.56 14.47
N LYS A 12 -0.13 -28.82 14.09
CA LYS A 12 -1.21 -29.38 13.26
C LYS A 12 -2.67 -29.19 13.72
N ASP A 13 -2.99 -28.45 14.78
CA ASP A 13 -4.32 -28.47 15.41
C ASP A 13 -4.94 -27.10 15.76
N LYS A 14 -4.51 -25.99 15.13
CA LYS A 14 -5.13 -24.68 15.40
C LYS A 14 -6.22 -24.31 14.38
N SER A 15 -7.42 -23.99 14.88
CA SER A 15 -8.54 -23.49 14.07
C SER A 15 -8.19 -22.15 13.40
N LEU A 16 -8.66 -21.94 12.16
CA LEU A 16 -8.42 -20.70 11.41
C LEU A 16 -8.89 -19.45 12.18
N GLY A 17 -9.98 -19.55 12.94
CA GLY A 17 -10.51 -18.45 13.74
C GLY A 17 -9.58 -18.01 14.87
N ASN A 18 -8.93 -18.95 15.56
CA ASN A 18 -7.97 -18.62 16.62
C ASN A 18 -6.72 -17.95 16.03
N ARG A 19 -6.25 -18.43 14.88
CA ARG A 19 -5.13 -17.80 14.15
C ARG A 19 -5.45 -16.36 13.77
N GLN A 20 -6.65 -16.09 13.26
CA GLN A 20 -7.07 -14.73 12.91
C GLN A 20 -7.12 -13.80 14.14
N ARG A 21 -7.61 -14.30 15.29
CA ARG A 21 -7.62 -13.54 16.55
C ARG A 21 -6.21 -13.27 17.10
N PHE A 22 -5.30 -14.24 16.97
CA PHE A 22 -3.89 -14.06 17.30
C PHE A 22 -3.25 -12.97 16.43
N LEU A 23 -3.41 -13.06 15.10
CA LEU A 23 -2.86 -12.08 14.17
C LEU A 23 -3.40 -10.66 14.43
N LYS A 24 -4.68 -10.53 14.78
CA LYS A 24 -5.28 -9.25 15.16
C LYS A 24 -4.62 -8.67 16.42
N ARG A 25 -4.46 -9.45 17.49
CA ARG A 25 -3.81 -9.02 18.73
C ARG A 25 -2.33 -8.68 18.53
N ALA A 26 -1.61 -9.51 17.79
CA ALA A 26 -0.22 -9.26 17.43
C ALA A 26 -0.08 -7.96 16.65
N ARG A 27 -0.98 -7.67 15.71
CA ARG A 27 -1.00 -6.39 14.98
C ARG A 27 -1.24 -5.19 15.89
N GLU A 28 -2.19 -5.28 16.82
CA GLU A 28 -2.50 -4.19 17.76
C GLU A 28 -1.31 -3.89 18.70
N GLU A 29 -0.67 -4.92 19.25
CA GLU A 29 0.52 -4.77 20.09
C GLU A 29 1.73 -4.28 19.29
N LEU A 30 1.91 -4.74 18.04
CA LEU A 30 2.99 -4.28 17.18
C LEU A 30 2.84 -2.79 16.86
N LYS A 31 1.62 -2.35 16.58
CA LYS A 31 1.28 -0.95 16.39
C LYS A 31 1.57 -0.11 17.62
N ARG A 32 1.33 -0.64 18.83
CA ARG A 32 1.69 0.02 20.09
C ARG A 32 3.20 0.13 20.26
N ALA A 33 3.94 -0.97 20.04
CA ALA A 33 5.39 -1.01 20.16
C ALA A 33 6.07 -0.02 19.19
N ILE A 34 5.63 0.02 17.92
CA ILE A 34 6.13 0.98 16.93
C ILE A 34 5.85 2.43 17.39
N LYS A 35 4.65 2.72 17.91
CA LYS A 35 4.30 4.05 18.42
C LYS A 35 5.21 4.48 19.59
N GLU A 36 5.52 3.56 20.50
CA GLU A 36 6.43 3.82 21.63
C GLU A 36 7.88 4.02 21.15
N GLN A 37 8.34 3.21 20.20
CA GLN A 37 9.68 3.33 19.62
C GLN A 37 9.87 4.66 18.87
N VAL A 38 8.86 5.11 18.12
CA VAL A 38 8.92 6.41 17.41
C VAL A 38 8.98 7.58 18.41
N LYS A 39 8.21 7.53 19.51
CA LYS A 39 8.29 8.54 20.58
C LYS A 39 9.68 8.63 21.22
N SER A 40 10.41 7.51 21.29
CA SER A 40 11.77 7.48 21.83
C SER A 40 12.84 8.12 20.91
N GLY A 41 12.45 8.63 19.73
CA GLY A 41 13.31 9.49 18.91
C GLY A 41 14.32 8.76 18.02
N LYS A 42 14.34 7.42 18.01
CA LYS A 42 15.20 6.59 17.12
C LYS A 42 14.62 6.47 15.70
N ILE A 43 14.31 7.61 15.10
CA ILE A 43 13.79 7.72 13.73
C ILE A 43 14.92 7.80 12.69
N ALA A 44 16.18 7.98 13.12
CA ALA A 44 17.28 8.30 12.22
C ALA A 44 17.75 7.16 11.29
N ASP A 45 17.36 5.90 11.54
CA ASP A 45 17.79 4.73 10.74
C ASP A 45 16.62 4.06 10.01
N VAL A 46 15.88 4.82 9.21
CA VAL A 46 14.72 4.31 8.43
C VAL A 46 15.15 3.34 7.30
N ASP A 47 16.44 3.20 7.02
CA ASP A 47 16.96 2.32 5.96
C ASP A 47 17.32 0.89 6.42
N ALA A 48 17.25 0.59 7.72
CA ALA A 48 17.54 -0.74 8.24
C ALA A 48 16.27 -1.61 8.43
N ASP A 49 16.42 -2.93 8.31
CA ASP A 49 15.38 -3.89 8.71
C ASP A 49 15.09 -3.72 10.21
N HIS A 50 13.83 -3.45 10.55
CA HIS A 50 13.44 -3.18 11.93
C HIS A 50 13.04 -4.48 12.62
N ASN A 51 13.86 -4.87 13.60
CA ASN A 51 13.57 -5.95 14.51
C ASN A 51 12.74 -5.43 15.67
N VAL A 52 11.42 -5.61 15.62
CA VAL A 52 10.53 -5.23 16.71
C VAL A 52 10.32 -6.43 17.62
N SER A 53 10.86 -6.33 18.84
CA SER A 53 10.63 -7.32 19.88
C SER A 53 9.30 -7.08 20.58
N MET A 54 8.46 -8.10 20.68
CA MET A 54 7.13 -8.00 21.27
C MET A 54 7.06 -8.70 22.62
N PRO A 55 6.58 -8.01 23.67
CA PRO A 55 6.40 -8.64 24.97
C PRO A 55 5.31 -9.72 24.90
N ALA A 56 5.64 -10.92 25.39
CA ALA A 56 4.78 -12.11 25.31
C ALA A 56 3.42 -11.97 26.02
N ARG A 57 3.28 -10.99 26.92
CA ARG A 57 2.11 -10.83 27.79
C ARG A 57 0.81 -10.53 27.03
N GLY A 58 0.86 -9.70 25.98
CA GLY A 58 -0.33 -9.30 25.20
C GLY A 58 -0.78 -10.28 24.13
N VAL A 59 0.13 -11.17 23.69
CA VAL A 59 -0.11 -12.12 22.59
C VAL A 59 -0.35 -13.55 23.09
N SER A 60 -0.37 -13.75 24.41
CA SER A 60 -0.58 -15.06 25.02
C SER A 60 -1.96 -15.66 24.64
N GLU A 61 -1.95 -16.95 24.34
CA GLU A 61 -3.17 -17.71 24.09
C GLU A 61 -3.57 -18.45 25.39
N PRO A 62 -4.83 -18.35 25.82
CA PRO A 62 -5.30 -19.16 26.94
C PRO A 62 -5.27 -20.63 26.54
N THR A 63 -4.64 -21.46 27.37
CA THR A 63 -4.63 -22.91 27.18
C THR A 63 -5.65 -23.53 28.12
N PHE A 64 -6.54 -24.35 27.56
CA PHE A 64 -7.42 -25.18 28.38
C PHE A 64 -6.64 -26.42 28.80
N GLN A 65 -6.55 -26.62 30.11
CA GLN A 65 -6.00 -27.85 30.69
C GLN A 65 -7.13 -28.61 31.37
N PRO A 66 -7.19 -29.95 31.22
CA PRO A 66 -8.15 -30.75 31.95
C PRO A 66 -7.95 -30.58 33.46
N ALA A 67 -8.96 -30.08 34.17
CA ALA A 67 -8.92 -29.85 35.61
C ALA A 67 -8.60 -31.16 36.36
N GLY A 68 -7.47 -31.20 37.07
CA GLY A 68 -6.87 -32.42 37.63
C GLY A 68 -7.72 -33.12 38.71
N ASP A 69 -8.66 -32.39 39.30
CA ASP A 69 -9.44 -32.72 40.48
C ASP A 69 -10.93 -32.97 40.19
N THR A 70 -11.37 -32.78 38.95
CA THR A 70 -12.78 -32.90 38.56
C THR A 70 -12.97 -33.75 37.29
N GLY A 71 -14.15 -34.37 37.17
CA GLY A 71 -14.54 -35.25 36.06
C GLY A 71 -14.28 -36.75 36.29
N GLU A 72 -14.94 -37.58 35.50
CA GLU A 72 -14.78 -39.04 35.53
C GLU A 72 -13.53 -39.43 34.71
N ARG A 73 -12.47 -39.87 35.38
CA ARG A 73 -11.18 -40.20 34.74
C ARG A 73 -10.93 -41.69 34.83
N LYS A 74 -10.80 -42.34 33.67
CA LYS A 74 -10.29 -43.72 33.57
C LYS A 74 -8.80 -43.64 33.28
N TYR A 75 -7.98 -44.08 34.23
CA TYR A 75 -6.55 -44.23 34.05
C TYR A 75 -6.14 -45.66 34.41
N VAL A 76 -5.13 -46.16 33.72
CA VAL A 76 -4.58 -47.49 33.97
C VAL A 76 -3.45 -47.33 34.98
N LEU A 77 -3.63 -47.84 36.18
CA LEU A 77 -2.56 -47.94 37.16
C LEU A 77 -1.70 -49.17 36.82
N PRO A 78 -0.36 -49.08 36.91
CA PRO A 78 0.49 -50.26 36.84
C PRO A 78 0.08 -51.24 37.94
N GLY A 79 -0.06 -52.51 37.58
CA GLY A 79 -0.69 -53.56 38.40
C GLY A 79 -0.22 -53.58 39.85
N ASN A 80 -1.20 -53.68 40.74
CA ASN A 80 -1.05 -53.64 42.19
C ASN A 80 -0.49 -54.98 42.72
N ARG A 81 0.56 -54.93 43.55
CA ARG A 81 1.12 -56.09 44.26
C ARG A 81 0.82 -56.10 45.76
N GLU A 82 0.35 -54.99 46.33
CA GLU A 82 0.35 -54.75 47.77
C GLU A 82 -1.04 -54.46 48.37
N PHE A 83 -2.01 -53.96 47.60
CA PHE A 83 -3.34 -53.60 48.12
C PHE A 83 -4.41 -54.63 47.76
N ALA A 84 -5.36 -54.88 48.65
CA ALA A 84 -6.52 -55.72 48.41
C ALA A 84 -7.78 -54.88 48.12
N ALA A 85 -8.82 -55.51 47.57
CA ALA A 85 -10.09 -54.83 47.30
C ALA A 85 -10.74 -54.37 48.62
N GLY A 86 -10.84 -53.04 48.81
CA GLY A 86 -11.38 -52.41 50.02
C GLY A 86 -10.42 -51.44 50.71
N ASP A 87 -9.13 -51.46 50.35
CA ASP A 87 -8.12 -50.57 50.94
C ASP A 87 -8.33 -49.10 50.52
N ARG A 88 -8.26 -48.20 51.49
CA ARG A 88 -8.30 -46.74 51.25
C ARG A 88 -6.88 -46.23 51.03
N LEU A 89 -6.57 -45.83 49.80
CA LEU A 89 -5.30 -45.18 49.49
C LEU A 89 -5.23 -43.78 50.15
N PRO A 90 -4.12 -43.42 50.82
CA PRO A 90 -3.95 -42.07 51.31
C PRO A 90 -3.92 -41.10 50.12
N LYS A 91 -4.74 -40.04 50.20
CA LYS A 91 -4.75 -38.96 49.21
C LYS A 91 -3.36 -38.33 49.22
N ARG A 92 -2.61 -38.42 48.11
CA ARG A 92 -1.29 -37.78 47.99
C ARG A 92 -1.45 -36.31 48.37
N ALA A 93 -0.65 -35.86 49.35
CA ALA A 93 -0.58 -34.45 49.70
C ALA A 93 -0.26 -33.65 48.43
N SER A 94 -0.96 -32.55 48.21
CA SER A 94 -0.75 -31.69 47.05
C SER A 94 0.66 -31.08 47.12
N GLY A 95 1.63 -31.72 46.50
CA GLY A 95 3.00 -31.25 46.45
C GLY A 95 3.95 -32.26 45.84
N GLY A 96 4.47 -31.92 44.66
CA GLY A 96 5.71 -32.51 44.13
C GLY A 96 5.55 -33.81 43.35
N GLY A 97 5.11 -33.71 42.10
CA GLY A 97 5.42 -34.73 41.09
C GLY A 97 6.76 -34.40 40.44
N ALA A 98 7.83 -35.03 40.89
CA ALA A 98 9.12 -35.02 40.22
C ALA A 98 9.19 -36.12 39.14
N THR A 99 9.86 -35.75 38.04
CA THR A 99 10.59 -36.60 37.08
C THR A 99 9.79 -37.46 36.08
N GLY A 100 9.38 -36.80 35.00
CA GLY A 100 9.42 -37.37 33.64
C GLY A 100 10.46 -36.59 32.82
N ALA A 101 11.30 -37.32 32.10
CA ALA A 101 12.49 -36.87 31.37
C ALA A 101 12.35 -35.57 30.56
N GLY A 102 13.31 -34.65 30.77
CA GLY A 102 13.92 -33.82 29.72
C GLY A 102 13.01 -33.04 28.77
N ALA A 103 12.26 -32.08 29.29
CA ALA A 103 11.85 -30.91 28.51
C ALA A 103 11.98 -29.69 29.44
N GLY A 104 12.88 -28.77 29.09
CA GLY A 104 13.33 -27.69 29.96
C GLY A 104 12.17 -26.91 30.57
N THR A 105 12.10 -26.91 31.90
CA THR A 105 11.38 -25.89 32.68
C THR A 105 12.17 -24.59 32.68
N GLY A 106 12.39 -24.04 31.49
CA GLY A 106 12.41 -22.60 31.33
C GLY A 106 10.96 -22.22 31.05
N ARG A 107 10.37 -21.32 31.83
CA ARG A 107 9.41 -20.41 31.22
C ARG A 107 10.20 -19.68 30.15
N SER A 108 10.25 -20.21 28.94
CA SER A 108 10.69 -19.42 27.81
C SER A 108 9.57 -18.42 27.62
N GLU A 109 9.77 -17.23 28.18
CA GLU A 109 9.16 -16.05 27.61
C GLU A 109 9.71 -16.01 26.19
N ASP A 110 9.02 -16.69 25.26
CA ASP A 110 9.38 -16.66 23.85
C ASP A 110 9.12 -15.22 23.41
N GLU A 111 10.14 -14.39 23.54
CA GLU A 111 10.14 -13.04 23.06
C GLU A 111 9.99 -13.09 21.54
N PHE A 112 8.86 -12.61 21.04
CA PHE A 112 8.57 -12.70 19.62
C PHE A 112 9.27 -11.55 18.91
N GLN A 113 10.26 -11.86 18.08
CA GLN A 113 10.88 -10.88 17.21
C GLN A 113 10.21 -10.91 15.83
N PHE A 114 9.62 -9.79 15.44
CA PHE A 114 9.15 -9.58 14.07
C PHE A 114 10.20 -8.79 13.30
N VAL A 115 10.62 -9.33 12.17
CA VAL A 115 11.42 -8.60 11.18
C VAL A 115 10.42 -7.94 10.24
N LEU A 116 10.31 -6.62 10.31
CA LEU A 116 9.46 -5.85 9.42
C LEU A 116 10.31 -5.10 8.41
N SER A 117 9.86 -5.09 7.16
CA SER A 117 10.41 -4.19 6.16
C SER A 117 10.04 -2.74 6.49
N ARG A 118 10.85 -1.79 6.00
CA ARG A 118 10.57 -0.35 6.08
C ARG A 118 9.15 -0.01 5.67
N GLU A 119 8.68 -0.63 4.58
CA GLU A 119 7.36 -0.36 4.03
C GLU A 119 6.23 -0.79 4.97
N GLU A 120 6.38 -1.94 5.62
CA GLU A 120 5.38 -2.47 6.56
C GLU A 120 5.33 -1.67 7.85
N VAL A 121 6.48 -1.19 8.34
CA VAL A 121 6.53 -0.29 9.51
C VAL A 121 5.78 1.00 9.19
N LEU A 122 6.03 1.60 8.03
CA LEU A 122 5.36 2.83 7.60
C LEU A 122 3.86 2.60 7.37
N ASP A 123 3.45 1.47 6.80
CA ASP A 123 2.04 1.14 6.60
C ASP A 123 1.29 1.01 7.94
N LEU A 124 1.89 0.33 8.93
CA LEU A 124 1.33 0.23 10.27
C LEU A 124 1.27 1.57 10.98
N PHE A 125 2.25 2.43 10.72
CA PHE A 125 2.35 3.76 11.30
C PHE A 125 1.28 4.72 10.74
N PHE A 126 1.04 4.68 9.44
CA PHE A 126 0.11 5.57 8.73
C PHE A 126 -1.34 5.04 8.63
N GLU A 127 -1.63 3.82 9.09
CA GLU A 127 -2.97 3.20 9.00
C GLU A 127 -4.10 4.06 9.63
N ASP A 128 -3.78 4.80 10.69
CA ASP A 128 -4.73 5.66 11.41
C ASP A 128 -4.81 7.09 10.84
N LEU A 129 -4.10 7.38 9.76
CA LEU A 129 -4.01 8.73 9.21
C LEU A 129 -4.68 8.82 7.85
N GLU A 130 -5.43 9.88 7.65
CA GLU A 130 -6.11 10.21 6.40
C GLU A 130 -5.84 11.68 6.05
N LEU A 131 -5.81 11.96 4.75
CA LEU A 131 -5.73 13.33 4.28
C LEU A 131 -7.10 13.98 4.54
N PRO A 132 -7.15 15.20 5.11
CA PRO A 132 -8.38 15.97 5.29
C PRO A 132 -9.16 16.04 3.98
N ASP A 133 -10.49 16.04 4.10
CA ASP A 133 -11.42 15.83 2.99
C ASP A 133 -10.94 16.51 1.70
N MET A 134 -10.69 15.67 0.69
CA MET A 134 -10.34 16.10 -0.66
C MET A 134 -11.56 16.77 -1.31
N VAL A 135 -12.00 17.91 -0.78
CA VAL A 135 -13.15 18.66 -1.28
C VAL A 135 -12.77 19.30 -2.61
N LYS A 136 -12.94 18.45 -3.64
CA LYS A 136 -13.27 18.69 -5.04
C LYS A 136 -12.39 19.66 -5.81
N LEU A 137 -11.83 19.19 -6.92
CA LEU A 137 -11.80 20.00 -8.15
C LEU A 137 -11.83 19.24 -9.50
N ASN A 138 -12.21 17.96 -9.59
CA ASN A 138 -12.55 17.38 -10.90
C ASN A 138 -13.72 16.37 -10.83
N LEU A 139 -14.93 16.90 -10.65
CA LEU A 139 -16.18 16.21 -11.03
C LEU A 139 -16.35 16.12 -12.57
N LYS A 140 -15.42 16.68 -13.35
CA LYS A 140 -15.27 16.44 -14.79
C LYS A 140 -14.00 15.63 -15.01
N GLU A 141 -14.13 14.35 -14.74
CA GLU A 141 -13.17 13.30 -15.03
C GLU A 141 -12.67 13.39 -16.49
N SER A 142 -11.43 13.84 -16.70
CA SER A 142 -10.58 13.15 -17.66
C SER A 142 -9.80 12.10 -16.87
N VAL A 143 -10.48 11.06 -16.41
CA VAL A 143 -9.80 9.86 -15.96
C VAL A 143 -8.99 9.37 -17.16
N ALA A 144 -7.67 9.48 -17.09
CA ALA A 144 -6.82 8.88 -18.10
C ALA A 144 -7.00 7.36 -17.96
N PHE A 145 -7.66 6.73 -18.93
CA PHE A 145 -7.85 5.30 -18.92
C PHE A 145 -6.66 4.61 -19.59
N LYS A 146 -5.96 3.75 -18.85
CA LYS A 146 -5.04 2.81 -19.47
C LYS A 146 -5.81 1.56 -19.86
N ARG A 147 -5.71 1.16 -21.13
CA ARG A 147 -6.27 -0.10 -21.63
C ARG A 147 -5.46 -1.25 -21.02
N ARG A 148 -6.04 -2.01 -20.09
CA ARG A 148 -5.43 -3.23 -19.56
C ARG A 148 -6.06 -4.45 -20.19
N ARG A 149 -5.23 -5.46 -20.50
CA ARG A 149 -5.71 -6.73 -21.06
C ARG A 149 -6.56 -7.46 -20.02
N ALA A 150 -7.86 -7.61 -20.31
CA ALA A 150 -8.86 -8.22 -19.43
C ALA A 150 -9.29 -9.63 -19.88
N GLY A 151 -8.72 -10.13 -20.99
CA GLY A 151 -8.94 -11.50 -21.46
C GLY A 151 -9.28 -11.58 -22.95
N PHE A 152 -10.30 -12.36 -23.28
CA PHE A 152 -10.75 -12.59 -24.66
C PHE A 152 -12.26 -12.33 -24.83
N ALA A 153 -12.66 -11.89 -26.01
CA ALA A 153 -14.05 -11.70 -26.41
C ALA A 153 -14.34 -12.42 -27.74
N ALA A 154 -15.61 -12.76 -27.99
CA ALA A 154 -16.05 -13.35 -29.25
C ALA A 154 -16.20 -12.30 -30.37
N THR A 155 -16.42 -11.04 -30.01
CA THR A 155 -16.57 -9.90 -30.92
C THR A 155 -15.58 -8.79 -30.55
N GLY A 156 -15.12 -8.02 -31.53
CA GLY A 156 -14.15 -6.94 -31.32
C GLY A 156 -13.62 -6.36 -32.62
N SER A 157 -12.75 -5.35 -32.50
CA SER A 157 -12.06 -4.75 -33.65
C SER A 157 -11.10 -5.76 -34.31
N PRO A 158 -11.01 -5.83 -35.65
CA PRO A 158 -10.06 -6.70 -36.37
C PRO A 158 -8.60 -6.55 -35.92
N THR A 159 -8.18 -5.36 -35.50
CA THR A 159 -6.84 -5.10 -34.95
C THR A 159 -6.53 -5.88 -33.67
N ASN A 160 -7.57 -6.28 -32.92
CA ASN A 160 -7.42 -6.99 -31.65
C ASN A 160 -7.58 -8.52 -31.80
N ILE A 161 -7.63 -9.08 -33.01
CA ILE A 161 -7.77 -10.53 -33.21
C ILE A 161 -6.62 -11.28 -32.52
N ASN A 162 -6.98 -12.26 -31.69
CA ASN A 162 -6.03 -13.20 -31.14
C ASN A 162 -5.92 -14.41 -32.07
N VAL A 163 -4.88 -14.41 -32.92
CA VAL A 163 -4.64 -15.47 -33.90
C VAL A 163 -4.44 -16.83 -33.22
N GLY A 164 -3.64 -16.90 -32.14
CA GLY A 164 -3.34 -18.15 -31.45
C GLY A 164 -4.57 -18.84 -30.89
N ARG A 165 -5.46 -18.09 -30.21
CA ARG A 165 -6.70 -18.64 -29.66
C ARG A 165 -7.71 -18.99 -30.75
N THR A 166 -7.81 -18.16 -31.78
CA THR A 166 -8.67 -18.42 -32.95
C THR A 166 -8.28 -19.71 -33.65
N MET A 167 -6.98 -19.90 -33.90
CA MET A 167 -6.44 -21.12 -34.52
C MET A 167 -6.65 -22.36 -33.65
N ARG A 168 -6.56 -22.24 -32.33
CA ARG A 168 -6.82 -23.34 -31.40
C ARG A 168 -8.30 -23.77 -31.42
N ASN A 169 -9.23 -22.81 -31.45
CA ASN A 169 -10.66 -23.10 -31.56
C ASN A 169 -11.00 -23.75 -32.91
N SER A 170 -10.48 -23.16 -33.99
CA SER A 170 -10.60 -23.71 -35.36
C SER A 170 -10.08 -25.14 -35.44
N PHE A 171 -8.90 -25.40 -34.87
CA PHE A 171 -8.32 -26.75 -34.86
C PHE A 171 -9.21 -27.74 -34.10
N GLY A 172 -9.71 -27.38 -32.92
CA GLY A 172 -10.65 -28.19 -32.15
C GLY A 172 -11.94 -28.50 -32.92
N ARG A 173 -12.52 -27.49 -33.59
CA ARG A 173 -13.72 -27.66 -34.43
C ARG A 173 -13.46 -28.60 -35.61
N ARG A 174 -12.31 -28.46 -36.29
CA ARG A 174 -11.92 -29.34 -37.40
C ARG A 174 -11.78 -30.79 -36.97
N ILE A 175 -11.23 -31.03 -35.77
CA ILE A 175 -11.15 -32.38 -35.19
C ILE A 175 -12.56 -32.90 -34.91
N ALA A 176 -13.40 -32.13 -34.21
CA ALA A 176 -14.75 -32.54 -33.84
C ALA A 176 -15.63 -32.88 -35.07
N LEU A 177 -15.54 -32.08 -36.13
CA LEU A 177 -16.28 -32.29 -37.37
C LEU A 177 -15.61 -33.29 -38.33
N HIS A 178 -14.46 -33.86 -37.93
CA HIS A 178 -13.63 -34.77 -38.70
C HIS A 178 -13.37 -34.23 -40.11
N ARG A 179 -12.78 -33.04 -40.17
CA ARG A 179 -12.38 -32.44 -41.44
C ARG A 179 -11.26 -33.31 -42.07
N PRO A 180 -11.41 -33.76 -43.32
CA PRO A 180 -10.38 -34.53 -44.01
C PRO A 180 -9.02 -33.84 -43.98
N GLY A 181 -7.99 -34.62 -43.67
CA GLY A 181 -6.61 -34.14 -43.62
C GLY A 181 -6.06 -33.86 -45.03
N ARG A 182 -5.11 -32.93 -45.13
CA ARG A 182 -4.42 -32.68 -46.41
C ARG A 182 -3.68 -33.92 -46.91
N LYS A 183 -3.00 -34.64 -46.00
CA LYS A 183 -2.23 -35.85 -46.30
C LYS A 183 -3.09 -37.00 -46.85
N GLU A 184 -4.28 -37.21 -46.28
CA GLU A 184 -5.22 -38.25 -46.70
C GLU A 184 -5.70 -38.01 -48.14
N MET A 185 -6.04 -36.76 -48.45
CA MET A 185 -6.44 -36.38 -49.81
C MET A 185 -5.27 -36.48 -50.80
N GLU A 186 -4.07 -36.04 -50.40
CA GLU A 186 -2.87 -36.14 -51.25
C GLU A 186 -2.50 -37.61 -51.52
N ALA A 187 -2.69 -38.51 -50.55
CA ALA A 187 -2.48 -39.94 -50.75
C ALA A 187 -3.45 -40.53 -51.78
N ILE A 188 -4.75 -40.22 -51.67
CA ILE A 188 -5.75 -40.68 -52.65
C ILE A 188 -5.48 -40.09 -54.04
N ALA A 189 -5.12 -38.80 -54.12
CA ALA A 189 -4.77 -38.16 -55.38
C ALA A 189 -3.52 -38.77 -56.03
N ALA A 190 -2.49 -39.10 -55.22
CA ALA A 190 -1.30 -39.78 -55.71
C ALA A 190 -1.59 -41.21 -56.20
N GLU A 191 -2.47 -41.93 -55.51
CA GLU A 191 -2.91 -43.28 -55.91
C GLU A 191 -3.71 -43.24 -57.23
N ILE A 192 -4.60 -42.25 -57.39
CA ILE A 192 -5.30 -41.99 -58.67
C ILE A 192 -4.27 -41.71 -59.77
N ALA A 193 -3.33 -40.79 -59.55
CA ALA A 193 -2.32 -40.43 -60.54
C ALA A 193 -1.42 -41.62 -60.94
N ARG A 194 -1.10 -42.50 -59.99
CA ARG A 194 -0.35 -43.73 -60.26
C ARG A 194 -1.14 -44.69 -61.16
N LEU A 195 -2.41 -44.93 -60.84
CA LEU A 195 -3.28 -45.83 -61.61
C LEU A 195 -3.59 -45.26 -63.02
N GLU A 196 -3.65 -43.94 -63.17
CA GLU A 196 -3.81 -43.28 -64.47
C GLU A 196 -2.55 -43.36 -65.36
N ALA A 197 -1.36 -43.47 -64.76
CA ALA A 197 -0.09 -43.55 -65.48
C ALA A 197 0.22 -44.96 -66.03
N GLU A 198 -0.51 -46.01 -65.62
CA GLU A 198 -0.29 -47.37 -66.08
C GLU A 198 -1.05 -47.66 -67.40
N PRO A 199 -0.36 -47.90 -68.53
CA PRO A 199 -0.97 -47.96 -69.87
C PRO A 199 -1.76 -49.24 -70.18
N LYS A 200 -1.77 -50.24 -69.28
CA LYS A 200 -2.57 -51.47 -69.38
C LYS A 200 -3.39 -51.69 -68.11
N ALA A 201 -4.36 -50.83 -67.87
CA ALA A 201 -5.25 -50.94 -66.72
C ALA A 201 -6.09 -52.23 -66.78
N SER A 202 -6.02 -53.05 -65.74
CA SER A 202 -6.91 -54.20 -65.56
C SER A 202 -8.34 -53.72 -65.26
N THR A 203 -9.35 -54.56 -65.51
CA THR A 203 -10.76 -54.25 -65.16
C THR A 203 -10.91 -53.93 -63.66
N LYS A 204 -10.06 -54.53 -62.81
CA LYS A 204 -9.97 -54.22 -61.37
C LYS A 204 -9.41 -52.83 -61.09
N ASP A 205 -8.42 -52.37 -61.86
CA ASP A 205 -7.80 -51.06 -61.68
C ASP A 205 -8.77 -49.94 -62.09
N GLN A 206 -9.57 -50.16 -63.14
CA GLN A 206 -10.63 -49.24 -63.55
C GLN A 206 -11.74 -49.12 -62.49
N GLN A 207 -12.15 -50.23 -61.87
CA GLN A 207 -13.10 -50.20 -60.76
C GLN A 207 -12.52 -49.45 -59.56
N ARG A 208 -11.27 -49.74 -59.18
CA ARG A 208 -10.57 -49.10 -58.07
C ARG A 208 -10.40 -47.59 -58.28
N LEU A 209 -10.07 -47.18 -59.49
CA LEU A 209 -9.95 -45.77 -59.86
C LEU A 209 -11.30 -45.04 -59.75
N GLY A 210 -12.40 -45.69 -60.14
CA GLY A 210 -13.76 -45.20 -59.90
C GLY A 210 -14.06 -44.98 -58.41
N GLU A 211 -13.76 -45.97 -57.57
CA GLU A 211 -13.93 -45.88 -56.11
C GLU A 211 -13.12 -44.74 -55.49
N LEU A 212 -11.85 -44.59 -55.90
CA LEU A 212 -10.95 -43.56 -55.38
C LEU A 212 -11.41 -42.16 -55.79
N ARG A 213 -11.91 -41.97 -57.01
CA ARG A 213 -12.48 -40.70 -57.46
C ARG A 213 -13.73 -40.33 -56.66
N GLU A 214 -14.63 -41.29 -56.44
CA GLU A 214 -15.83 -41.05 -55.63
C GLU A 214 -15.48 -40.75 -54.16
N ALA A 215 -14.48 -41.44 -53.60
CA ALA A 215 -13.97 -41.17 -52.27
C ALA A 215 -13.35 -39.77 -52.16
N LEU A 216 -12.55 -39.37 -53.14
CA LEU A 216 -11.95 -38.04 -53.20
C LEU A 216 -13.04 -36.95 -53.26
N GLU A 217 -14.06 -37.12 -54.10
CA GLU A 217 -15.18 -36.18 -54.21
C GLU A 217 -15.94 -36.04 -52.89
N LYS A 218 -16.20 -37.16 -52.18
CA LYS A 218 -16.83 -37.15 -50.85
C LYS A 218 -15.99 -36.36 -49.83
N LEU A 219 -14.67 -36.58 -49.82
CA LEU A 219 -13.75 -35.87 -48.93
C LEU A 219 -13.67 -34.37 -49.28
N GLU A 220 -13.61 -34.03 -50.56
CA GLU A 220 -13.62 -32.64 -51.02
C GLU A 220 -14.90 -31.91 -50.62
N ARG A 221 -16.06 -32.53 -50.83
CA ARG A 221 -17.35 -31.98 -50.42
C ARG A 221 -17.40 -31.71 -48.92
N ARG A 222 -16.88 -32.64 -48.11
CA ARG A 222 -16.78 -32.48 -46.65
C ARG A 222 -15.80 -31.37 -46.27
N ARG A 223 -14.66 -31.27 -46.95
CA ARG A 223 -13.63 -30.26 -46.70
C ARG A 223 -14.09 -28.85 -47.10
N ARG A 224 -14.97 -28.71 -48.10
CA ARG A 224 -15.63 -27.44 -48.48
C ARG A 224 -16.69 -27.01 -47.46
N ARG A 225 -17.49 -27.95 -46.94
CA ARG A 225 -18.50 -27.65 -45.91
C ARG A 225 -17.90 -27.20 -44.58
N ILE A 226 -16.71 -27.68 -44.24
CA ILE A 226 -16.03 -27.33 -42.99
C ILE A 226 -14.91 -26.32 -43.29
N PRO A 227 -15.15 -25.00 -43.12
CA PRO A 227 -14.15 -23.99 -43.43
C PRO A 227 -12.93 -24.07 -42.51
N TYR A 228 -11.80 -23.51 -42.96
CA TYR A 228 -10.56 -23.52 -42.19
C TYR A 228 -10.63 -22.63 -40.95
N VAL A 229 -11.17 -21.43 -41.08
CA VAL A 229 -11.56 -20.59 -39.95
C VAL A 229 -13.01 -20.22 -40.18
N ASP A 230 -13.83 -20.37 -39.15
CA ASP A 230 -15.22 -19.95 -39.13
C ASP A 230 -15.35 -18.69 -38.25
N PRO A 231 -16.26 -17.75 -38.55
CA PRO A 231 -16.55 -16.62 -37.65
C PRO A 231 -16.73 -17.01 -36.17
N VAL A 232 -17.28 -18.19 -35.87
CA VAL A 232 -17.44 -18.67 -34.49
C VAL A 232 -16.11 -18.98 -33.79
N ASP A 233 -15.05 -19.27 -34.56
CA ASP A 233 -13.72 -19.59 -34.04
C ASP A 233 -12.98 -18.32 -33.59
N ILE A 234 -13.32 -17.16 -34.16
CA ILE A 234 -12.60 -15.90 -34.00
C ILE A 234 -12.70 -15.42 -32.55
N ARG A 235 -11.55 -15.08 -31.97
CA ARG A 235 -11.45 -14.47 -30.65
C ARG A 235 -10.61 -13.21 -30.72
N PHE A 236 -11.02 -12.20 -29.95
CA PHE A 236 -10.37 -10.91 -29.85
C PHE A 236 -9.77 -10.74 -28.46
N ASN A 237 -8.64 -10.05 -28.35
CA ASN A 237 -8.12 -9.59 -27.07
C ASN A 237 -9.07 -8.52 -26.52
N ARG A 238 -9.58 -8.75 -25.31
CA ARG A 238 -10.43 -7.81 -24.59
C ARG A 238 -9.55 -6.89 -23.76
N PHE A 239 -9.75 -5.58 -23.92
CA PHE A 239 -9.12 -4.57 -23.09
C PHE A 239 -10.22 -3.82 -22.35
N GLU A 240 -10.06 -3.72 -21.03
CA GLU A 240 -10.94 -2.90 -20.19
C GLU A 240 -10.22 -1.59 -19.83
N PRO A 241 -10.95 -0.47 -19.79
CA PRO A 241 -10.42 0.78 -19.28
C PRO A 241 -10.22 0.64 -17.77
N GLN A 242 -8.97 0.71 -17.32
CA GLN A 242 -8.66 0.83 -15.90
C GLN A 242 -8.43 2.32 -15.58
N PRO A 243 -9.14 2.91 -14.62
CA PRO A 243 -8.88 4.29 -14.21
C PRO A 243 -7.44 4.38 -13.68
N LEU A 244 -6.63 5.28 -14.25
CA LEU A 244 -5.42 5.72 -13.56
C LEU A 244 -5.88 6.69 -12.46
N PRO A 245 -5.51 6.47 -11.20
CA PRO A 245 -5.66 7.50 -10.18
C PRO A 245 -4.70 8.63 -10.53
N ASN A 246 -5.16 9.57 -11.35
CA ASN A 246 -4.43 10.80 -11.63
C ASN A 246 -4.49 11.67 -10.38
N ALA A 247 -3.53 11.48 -9.49
CA ALA A 247 -3.33 12.38 -8.38
C ALA A 247 -1.82 12.59 -8.22
N SER A 248 -1.25 13.39 -9.11
CA SER A 248 0.09 13.93 -8.89
C SER A 248 -0.02 14.92 -7.74
N ALA A 249 0.93 14.88 -6.80
CA ALA A 249 0.98 15.82 -5.69
C ALA A 249 2.31 16.55 -5.67
N VAL A 250 2.28 17.81 -5.29
CA VAL A 250 3.49 18.60 -5.03
C VAL A 250 3.51 18.97 -3.55
N MET A 251 4.66 18.77 -2.93
CA MET A 251 4.91 19.13 -1.54
C MET A 251 5.88 20.33 -1.49
N PHE A 252 5.38 21.47 -1.04
CA PHE A 252 6.17 22.66 -0.75
C PHE A 252 6.67 22.61 0.68
N CYS A 253 7.99 22.68 0.84
CA CYS A 253 8.64 22.81 2.15
C CYS A 253 9.16 24.24 2.27
N LEU A 254 8.57 25.02 3.17
CA LEU A 254 9.00 26.37 3.47
C LEU A 254 9.73 26.35 4.82
N MET A 255 10.95 26.87 4.87
CA MET A 255 11.72 26.94 6.12
C MET A 255 12.49 28.24 6.22
N ASP A 256 12.49 28.82 7.41
CA ASP A 256 13.35 29.95 7.75
C ASP A 256 14.79 29.46 7.99
N VAL A 257 15.77 30.19 7.46
CA VAL A 257 17.21 29.91 7.65
C VAL A 257 17.94 31.01 8.41
N SER A 258 17.19 31.88 9.09
CA SER A 258 17.63 32.94 9.99
C SER A 258 18.52 32.45 11.14
N ALA A 259 19.08 33.41 11.89
CA ALA A 259 20.01 33.14 12.98
C ALA A 259 19.37 32.42 14.18
N SER A 260 18.05 32.56 14.36
CA SER A 260 17.26 31.91 15.42
C SER A 260 16.93 30.45 15.09
N MET A 261 16.97 30.06 13.82
CA MET A 261 16.82 28.67 13.36
C MET A 261 18.13 27.87 13.49
N GLY A 262 18.40 27.39 14.70
CA GLY A 262 19.55 26.56 15.05
C GLY A 262 19.51 25.12 14.47
N GLU A 263 20.51 24.32 14.83
CA GLU A 263 20.63 22.93 14.36
C GLU A 263 19.52 22.02 14.88
N ARG A 264 19.04 22.28 16.11
CA ARG A 264 17.95 21.53 16.73
C ARG A 264 16.64 21.79 16.01
N GLU A 265 16.35 23.06 15.74
CA GLU A 265 15.14 23.52 15.06
C GLU A 265 15.10 22.95 13.63
N LYS A 266 16.24 23.01 12.92
CA LYS A 266 16.37 22.39 11.59
C LYS A 266 16.20 20.87 11.62
N ASP A 267 16.71 20.17 12.64
CA ASP A 267 16.51 18.71 12.77
C ASP A 267 15.03 18.36 12.98
N LEU A 268 14.32 19.12 13.83
CA LEU A 268 12.87 18.94 14.04
C LEU A 268 12.07 19.18 12.76
N ALA A 269 12.36 20.28 12.05
CA ALA A 269 11.75 20.61 10.77
C ALA A 269 12.01 19.50 9.73
N LYS A 270 13.26 19.04 9.61
CA LYS A 270 13.65 17.96 8.70
C LYS A 270 12.87 16.69 8.96
N ARG A 271 12.77 16.26 10.22
CA ARG A 271 11.99 15.06 10.60
C ARG A 271 10.52 15.21 10.23
N PHE A 272 9.93 16.39 10.45
CA PHE A 272 8.55 16.66 10.07
C PHE A 272 8.34 16.60 8.56
N PHE A 273 9.19 17.27 7.77
CA PHE A 273 9.12 17.24 6.30
C PHE A 273 9.31 15.83 5.73
N VAL A 274 10.29 15.07 6.24
CA VAL A 274 10.50 13.69 5.80
C VAL A 274 9.28 12.83 6.10
N LEU A 275 8.67 12.99 7.29
CA LEU A 275 7.48 12.23 7.65
C LEU A 275 6.29 12.55 6.74
N LEU A 276 6.09 13.83 6.44
CA LEU A 276 5.06 14.28 5.51
C LEU A 276 5.30 13.76 4.10
N HIS A 277 6.54 13.82 3.61
CA HIS A 277 6.92 13.29 2.31
C HIS A 277 6.62 11.78 2.22
N LEU A 278 7.01 11.01 3.24
CA LEU A 278 6.75 9.57 3.30
C LEU A 278 5.25 9.27 3.31
N PHE A 279 4.46 10.08 4.01
CA PHE A 279 3.00 9.94 4.04
C PHE A 279 2.37 10.22 2.67
N LEU A 280 2.77 11.30 1.99
CA LEU A 280 2.24 11.65 0.68
C LEU A 280 2.70 10.67 -0.41
N LYS A 281 3.95 10.21 -0.38
CA LYS A 281 4.49 9.18 -1.30
C LYS A 281 3.75 7.84 -1.21
N ARG A 282 3.13 7.55 -0.06
CA ARG A 282 2.28 6.36 0.13
C ARG A 282 0.89 6.50 -0.49
N ARG A 283 0.40 7.74 -0.64
CA ARG A 283 -0.95 8.05 -1.14
C ARG A 283 -0.95 8.42 -2.63
N TYR A 284 0.17 8.92 -3.14
CA TYR A 284 0.32 9.42 -4.50
C TYR A 284 1.41 8.67 -5.26
N ASP A 285 1.11 8.26 -6.49
CA ASP A 285 2.08 7.56 -7.37
C ASP A 285 3.21 8.49 -7.84
N ARG A 286 2.90 9.78 -8.03
CA ARG A 286 3.85 10.82 -8.42
C ARG A 286 3.82 11.95 -7.40
N ILE A 287 4.97 12.20 -6.78
CA ILE A 287 5.18 13.31 -5.87
C ILE A 287 6.41 14.11 -6.27
N ASP A 288 6.23 15.42 -6.40
CA ASP A 288 7.32 16.38 -6.59
C ASP A 288 7.53 17.14 -5.27
N ILE A 289 8.78 17.47 -4.95
CA ILE A 289 9.14 18.23 -3.73
C ILE A 289 9.80 19.52 -4.16
N VAL A 290 9.34 20.64 -3.62
CA VAL A 290 9.92 21.96 -3.82
C VAL A 290 10.35 22.52 -2.48
N PHE A 291 11.62 22.89 -2.36
CA PHE A 291 12.18 23.49 -1.16
C PHE A 291 12.32 25.00 -1.36
N ILE A 292 11.65 25.78 -0.51
CA ILE A 292 11.72 27.24 -0.52
C ILE A 292 12.30 27.68 0.82
N ARG A 293 13.50 28.25 0.78
CA ARG A 293 14.09 28.89 1.96
C ARG A 293 13.81 30.38 1.91
N HIS A 294 13.75 31.02 3.07
CA HIS A 294 13.59 32.47 3.15
C HIS A 294 14.42 33.06 4.29
N THR A 295 14.87 34.29 4.06
CA THR A 295 15.34 35.25 5.07
C THR A 295 14.66 36.59 4.74
N ASP A 296 15.43 37.58 4.31
CA ASP A 296 15.03 38.84 3.70
C ASP A 296 14.53 38.65 2.25
N GLU A 297 15.04 37.62 1.58
CA GLU A 297 14.59 37.17 0.26
C GLU A 297 14.28 35.67 0.30
N ALA A 298 13.39 35.22 -0.59
CA ALA A 298 13.04 33.81 -0.75
C ALA A 298 13.49 33.25 -2.09
N GLY A 299 13.80 31.95 -2.11
CA GLY A 299 14.16 31.27 -3.35
C GLY A 299 14.06 29.75 -3.25
N GLU A 300 13.82 29.13 -4.40
CA GLU A 300 13.87 27.67 -4.55
C GLU A 300 15.32 27.16 -4.45
N VAL A 301 15.51 26.08 -3.69
CA VAL A 301 16.82 25.44 -3.49
C VAL A 301 16.72 23.93 -3.55
N ASP A 302 17.87 23.26 -3.62
CA ASP A 302 17.95 21.81 -3.43
C ASP A 302 17.87 21.40 -1.95
N GLU A 303 17.65 20.10 -1.69
CA GLU A 303 17.51 19.53 -0.35
C GLU A 303 18.72 19.80 0.56
N ASN A 304 19.94 19.69 0.02
CA ASN A 304 21.16 19.84 0.79
C ASN A 304 21.32 21.31 1.24
N THR A 305 21.12 22.23 0.30
CA THR A 305 21.15 23.67 0.57
C THR A 305 20.05 24.07 1.54
N PHE A 306 18.85 23.47 1.44
CA PHE A 306 17.73 23.74 2.34
C PHE A 306 18.04 23.41 3.81
N PHE A 307 18.61 22.24 4.10
CA PHE A 307 18.83 21.80 5.48
C PHE A 307 20.16 22.25 6.10
N TYR A 308 21.21 22.39 5.31
CA TYR A 308 22.56 22.59 5.84
C TYR A 308 23.10 24.02 5.68
N SER A 309 22.49 24.83 4.81
CA SER A 309 22.91 26.22 4.64
C SER A 309 22.45 27.10 5.81
N LYS A 310 23.32 28.01 6.24
CA LYS A 310 22.99 29.09 7.20
C LYS A 310 23.15 30.42 6.46
N GLN A 311 22.15 31.28 6.58
CA GLN A 311 22.19 32.64 6.02
C GLN A 311 21.86 33.64 7.12
N SER A 312 22.63 34.71 7.19
CA SER A 312 22.37 35.80 8.13
C SER A 312 21.49 36.83 7.42
N GLY A 313 20.36 37.18 8.03
CA GLY A 313 19.37 38.11 7.48
C GLY A 313 18.19 38.27 8.43
N GLY A 314 17.36 39.30 8.22
CA GLY A 314 16.06 39.38 8.88
C GLY A 314 15.11 38.34 8.31
N THR A 315 14.02 38.01 9.01
CA THR A 315 12.99 37.09 8.51
C THR A 315 11.82 37.89 7.95
N ILE A 316 11.54 37.70 6.66
CA ILE A 316 10.37 38.24 5.93
C ILE A 316 9.63 37.07 5.28
N VAL A 317 8.62 36.56 5.97
CA VAL A 317 7.89 35.35 5.56
C VAL A 317 7.08 35.55 4.28
N SER A 318 6.60 36.77 4.00
CA SER A 318 5.76 37.03 2.82
C SER A 318 6.48 36.69 1.50
N THR A 319 7.80 36.89 1.45
CA THR A 319 8.62 36.57 0.27
C THR A 319 8.55 35.08 -0.07
N ALA A 320 8.50 34.20 0.95
CA ALA A 320 8.41 32.76 0.77
C ALA A 320 7.06 32.34 0.18
N LEU A 321 5.98 32.98 0.64
CA LEU A 321 4.62 32.73 0.14
C LEU A 321 4.45 33.23 -1.30
N GLU A 322 5.06 34.36 -1.65
CA GLU A 322 5.08 34.89 -3.01
C GLU A 322 5.85 33.99 -3.97
N GLU A 323 7.01 33.49 -3.57
CA GLU A 323 7.79 32.55 -4.38
C GLU A 323 7.05 31.21 -4.54
N MET A 324 6.37 30.74 -3.49
CA MET A 324 5.49 29.57 -3.59
C MET A 324 4.37 29.79 -4.62
N LEU A 325 3.68 30.94 -4.57
CA LEU A 325 2.64 31.29 -5.54
C LEU A 325 3.17 31.34 -6.97
N ARG A 326 4.35 31.91 -7.16
CA ARG A 326 5.02 31.96 -8.46
C ARG A 326 5.29 30.55 -8.99
N VAL A 327 5.92 29.70 -8.19
CA VAL A 327 6.22 28.31 -8.58
C VAL A 327 4.96 27.51 -8.90
N ILE A 328 3.88 27.70 -8.12
CA ILE A 328 2.59 27.06 -8.38
C ILE A 328 2.05 27.47 -9.76
N ARG A 329 2.05 28.78 -10.06
CA ARG A 329 1.52 29.31 -11.32
C ARG A 329 2.34 28.86 -12.53
N GLU A 330 3.67 28.73 -12.39
CA GLU A 330 4.58 28.36 -13.48
C GLU A 330 4.63 26.85 -13.75
N ARG A 331 4.70 26.01 -12.70
CA ARG A 331 4.98 24.56 -12.84
C ARG A 331 3.83 23.65 -12.41
N TYR A 332 2.96 24.09 -11.50
CA TYR A 332 2.00 23.21 -10.82
C TYR A 332 0.57 23.77 -10.86
N PRO A 333 -0.10 23.74 -12.02
CA PRO A 333 -1.49 24.20 -12.11
C PRO A 333 -2.39 23.37 -11.18
N ALA A 334 -3.09 24.05 -10.26
CA ALA A 334 -3.95 23.43 -9.23
C ALA A 334 -5.11 22.56 -9.77
N ARG A 335 -5.32 22.54 -11.08
CA ARG A 335 -6.29 21.64 -11.76
C ARG A 335 -5.75 20.22 -11.98
N GLU A 336 -4.43 20.08 -12.05
CA GLU A 336 -3.76 18.81 -12.38
C GLU A 336 -2.97 18.25 -11.19
N TRP A 337 -2.53 19.13 -10.28
CA TRP A 337 -1.70 18.78 -9.13
C TRP A 337 -2.40 19.09 -7.82
N ASN A 338 -2.30 18.16 -6.87
CA ASN A 338 -2.65 18.43 -5.48
C ASN A 338 -1.48 19.11 -4.78
N ILE A 339 -1.71 20.30 -4.24
CA ILE A 339 -0.71 21.16 -3.62
C ILE A 339 -0.79 21.00 -2.10
N TYR A 340 0.31 20.53 -1.52
CA TYR A 340 0.54 20.42 -0.10
C TYR A 340 1.64 21.38 0.31
N ALA A 341 1.43 22.15 1.37
CA ALA A 341 2.47 23.01 1.91
C ALA A 341 2.70 22.73 3.38
N ALA A 342 3.98 22.74 3.74
CA ALA A 342 4.45 22.65 5.10
C ALA A 342 5.44 23.79 5.34
N GLN A 343 5.11 24.66 6.29
CA GLN A 343 5.97 25.76 6.71
C GLN A 343 6.51 25.46 8.12
N ALA A 344 7.83 25.55 8.29
CA ALA A 344 8.50 25.48 9.58
C ALA A 344 9.22 26.79 9.89
N SER A 345 8.97 27.37 11.05
CA SER A 345 9.58 28.62 11.52
C SER A 345 9.55 28.67 13.05
N ASP A 346 10.40 29.47 13.67
CA ASP A 346 10.39 29.82 15.09
C ASP A 346 9.34 30.89 15.45
N GLY A 347 8.66 31.46 14.45
CA GLY A 347 7.60 32.45 14.60
C GLY A 347 8.09 33.91 14.61
N GLU A 348 9.40 34.16 14.52
CA GLU A 348 9.92 35.52 14.39
C GLU A 348 9.67 36.07 12.97
N ASN A 349 9.15 37.30 12.90
CA ASN A 349 8.91 37.99 11.63
C ASN A 349 9.01 39.49 11.84
N ILE A 350 9.41 40.23 10.79
CA ILE A 350 9.48 41.69 10.85
C ILE A 350 8.10 42.32 11.07
N SER A 351 8.07 43.44 11.79
CA SER A 351 6.82 44.15 12.10
C SER A 351 6.12 44.61 10.81
N GLY A 352 4.83 44.28 10.68
CA GLY A 352 3.99 44.60 9.52
C GLY A 352 3.93 43.50 8.44
N ASP A 353 4.87 42.56 8.41
CA ASP A 353 4.87 41.49 7.42
C ASP A 353 3.89 40.36 7.75
N SER A 354 3.65 40.10 9.04
CA SER A 354 2.73 39.04 9.48
C SER A 354 1.29 39.24 8.98
N GLU A 355 0.80 40.48 8.93
CA GLU A 355 -0.53 40.80 8.38
C GLU A 355 -0.58 40.54 6.87
N ARG A 356 0.48 40.93 6.14
CA ARG A 356 0.61 40.63 4.71
C ARG A 356 0.62 39.13 4.44
N CYS A 357 1.31 38.34 5.27
CA CYS A 357 1.34 36.88 5.15
C CYS A 357 -0.05 36.26 5.34
N ALA A 358 -0.81 36.73 6.33
CA ALA A 358 -2.18 36.26 6.56
C ALA A 358 -3.08 36.56 5.34
N SER A 359 -2.99 37.77 4.77
CA SER A 359 -3.75 38.13 3.56
C SER A 359 -3.36 37.27 2.35
N LEU A 360 -2.06 37.06 2.10
CA LEU A 360 -1.58 36.21 1.00
C LEU A 360 -2.04 34.76 1.14
N LEU A 361 -2.05 34.24 2.37
CA LEU A 361 -2.60 32.92 2.65
C LEU A 361 -4.10 32.89 2.33
N HIS A 362 -4.86 33.79 2.94
CA HIS A 362 -6.32 33.82 2.83
C HIS A 362 -6.82 34.03 1.39
N ASP A 363 -6.26 35.01 0.68
CA ASP A 363 -6.82 35.45 -0.60
C ASP A 363 -6.37 34.56 -1.76
N ASP A 364 -5.10 34.15 -1.78
CA ASP A 364 -4.48 33.47 -2.92
C ASP A 364 -4.18 31.99 -2.64
N LEU A 365 -3.38 31.68 -1.60
CA LEU A 365 -2.82 30.35 -1.41
C LEU A 365 -3.84 29.30 -0.94
N MET A 366 -4.70 29.64 0.02
CA MET A 366 -5.64 28.69 0.61
C MET A 366 -6.67 28.14 -0.39
N ARG A 367 -6.96 28.88 -1.46
CA ARG A 367 -7.83 28.45 -2.57
C ARG A 367 -7.15 27.43 -3.49
N LEU A 368 -5.82 27.43 -3.55
CA LEU A 368 -5.01 26.58 -4.42
C LEU A 368 -4.54 25.32 -3.68
N CYS A 369 -4.26 25.43 -2.39
CA CYS A 369 -3.73 24.36 -1.56
C CYS A 369 -4.82 23.40 -1.09
N GLN A 370 -4.58 22.09 -1.18
CA GLN A 370 -5.44 21.08 -0.56
C GLN A 370 -5.18 21.01 0.94
N TYR A 371 -3.95 21.29 1.37
CA TYR A 371 -3.61 21.33 2.78
C TYR A 371 -2.39 22.21 3.03
N TYR A 372 -2.47 23.06 4.05
CA TYR A 372 -1.37 23.91 4.52
C TYR A 372 -1.12 23.66 6.00
N ALA A 373 0.08 23.19 6.35
CA ALA A 373 0.50 22.94 7.72
C ALA A 373 1.55 23.97 8.14
N TYR A 374 1.22 24.81 9.10
CA TYR A 374 2.20 25.68 9.76
C TYR A 374 2.69 25.04 11.07
N VAL A 375 4.01 24.88 11.17
CA VAL A 375 4.70 24.29 12.32
C VAL A 375 5.60 25.35 12.94
N GLU A 376 5.22 25.79 14.14
CA GLU A 376 6.03 26.69 14.96
C GLU A 376 6.94 25.86 15.87
N ILE A 377 8.25 26.07 15.77
CA ILE A 377 9.24 25.36 16.58
C ILE A 377 9.59 26.24 17.78
N ILE A 378 9.27 25.76 18.98
CA ILE A 378 9.49 26.50 20.23
C ILE A 378 10.60 25.85 21.06
N ASP A 379 11.17 26.60 22.00
CA ASP A 379 12.06 26.02 23.02
C ASP A 379 11.23 25.17 24.02
N GLU A 380 11.87 24.14 24.58
CA GLU A 380 11.28 23.32 25.65
C GLU A 380 10.91 24.16 26.88
N ARG A 381 11.69 25.20 27.18
CA ARG A 381 11.44 26.12 28.31
C ARG A 381 10.21 26.99 28.08
N GLU A 382 9.95 27.31 26.82
CA GLU A 382 8.84 28.13 26.36
C GLU A 382 7.53 27.34 26.28
N THR A 383 7.60 26.01 26.30
CA THR A 383 6.42 25.13 26.27
C THR A 383 5.52 25.34 27.49
N GLU A 384 6.08 25.68 28.66
CA GLU A 384 5.32 25.94 29.88
C GLU A 384 4.66 27.35 29.88
N ILE A 385 5.23 28.31 29.14
CA ILE A 385 4.79 29.71 29.09
C ILE A 385 3.79 29.94 27.93
N PHE A 386 4.01 29.28 26.80
CA PHE A 386 3.20 29.37 25.58
C PHE A 386 2.28 28.15 25.37
N GLY A 387 2.09 27.32 26.42
CA GLY A 387 1.20 26.16 26.36
C GLY A 387 -0.29 26.50 26.15
N THR A 388 -0.69 27.74 26.47
CA THR A 388 -2.03 28.27 26.18
C THR A 388 -2.09 28.95 24.82
N THR A 389 -3.11 28.64 24.04
CA THR A 389 -3.36 29.05 22.63
C THR A 389 -3.41 30.56 22.35
N ASP A 390 -3.43 31.41 23.38
CA ASP A 390 -3.58 32.86 23.24
C ASP A 390 -2.27 33.66 23.25
N ASN A 391 -1.19 33.07 23.77
CA ASN A 391 0.14 33.69 23.72
C ASN A 391 0.96 33.03 22.61
N GLY A 392 1.51 33.85 21.72
CA GLY A 392 2.31 33.41 20.59
C GLY A 392 3.08 34.54 19.97
N THR A 393 3.99 34.18 19.08
CA THR A 393 4.77 35.08 18.26
C THR A 393 3.88 35.91 17.32
N SER A 394 4.46 36.93 16.69
CA SER A 394 3.74 37.80 15.76
C SER A 394 3.11 37.00 14.61
N LEU A 395 3.82 35.99 14.09
CA LEU A 395 3.34 35.14 13.01
C LEU A 395 2.21 34.21 13.46
N TRP A 396 2.33 33.57 14.63
CA TRP A 396 1.28 32.70 15.17
C TRP A 396 -0.05 33.44 15.32
N ARG A 397 -0.02 34.66 15.87
CA ARG A 397 -1.23 35.48 16.05
C ARG A 397 -1.88 35.85 14.72
N ALA A 398 -1.08 36.19 13.71
CA ALA A 398 -1.58 36.52 12.39
C ALA A 398 -2.24 35.30 11.72
N TYR A 399 -1.57 34.15 11.71
CA TYR A 399 -2.10 32.93 11.08
C TYR A 399 -3.33 32.38 11.78
N ARG A 400 -3.54 32.70 13.06
CA ARG A 400 -4.72 32.25 13.80
C ARG A 400 -6.01 32.84 13.22
N THR A 401 -5.91 34.00 12.57
CA THR A 401 -7.05 34.58 11.83
C THR A 401 -7.46 33.69 10.65
N VAL A 402 -6.50 33.00 10.02
CA VAL A 402 -6.72 32.11 8.87
C VAL A 402 -7.23 30.72 9.31
N ASP A 403 -6.71 30.17 10.41
CA ASP A 403 -7.09 28.86 10.96
C ASP A 403 -8.59 28.76 11.30
N GLY A 404 -9.20 29.87 11.73
CA GLY A 404 -10.64 29.93 12.01
C GLY A 404 -11.55 29.95 10.78
N GLU A 405 -11.01 30.30 9.60
CA GLU A 405 -11.80 30.52 8.38
C GLU A 405 -11.66 29.38 7.38
N TRP A 406 -10.50 28.72 7.33
CA TRP A 406 -10.18 27.69 6.33
C TRP A 406 -9.99 26.30 6.96
N PRO A 407 -10.80 25.28 6.60
CA PRO A 407 -10.69 23.93 7.17
C PRO A 407 -9.44 23.16 6.69
N ASN A 408 -8.80 23.62 5.62
CA ASN A 408 -7.58 23.05 5.03
C ASN A 408 -6.28 23.74 5.50
N PHE A 409 -6.39 24.70 6.42
CA PHE A 409 -5.24 25.27 7.14
C PHE A 409 -5.17 24.66 8.53
N GLN A 410 -3.99 24.28 8.98
CA GLN A 410 -3.78 23.90 10.38
C GLN A 410 -2.44 24.41 10.90
N MET A 411 -2.46 24.88 12.14
CA MET A 411 -1.27 25.31 12.87
C MET A 411 -0.98 24.46 14.10
N THR A 412 0.31 24.25 14.36
CA THR A 412 0.77 23.43 15.49
C THR A 412 2.15 23.86 15.98
N ARG A 413 2.45 23.52 17.23
CA ARG A 413 3.76 23.75 17.85
C ARG A 413 4.50 22.43 18.04
N ILE A 414 5.82 22.46 17.89
CA ILE A 414 6.71 21.33 18.17
C ILE A 414 7.86 21.84 19.05
N ALA A 415 8.04 21.21 20.22
CA ALA A 415 9.19 21.49 21.10
C ALA A 415 10.19 20.34 21.07
N LYS A 416 9.69 19.10 21.08
CA LYS A 416 10.49 17.87 21.20
C LYS A 416 10.31 16.95 19.99
N PRO A 417 11.30 16.10 19.67
CA PRO A 417 11.14 15.06 18.65
C PRO A 417 9.95 14.11 18.94
N ALA A 418 9.61 13.90 20.20
CA ALA A 418 8.49 13.08 20.63
C ALA A 418 7.11 13.69 20.28
N ASP A 419 7.05 15.02 20.07
CA ASP A 419 5.81 15.75 19.74
C ASP A 419 5.43 15.62 18.26
N ILE A 420 6.41 15.30 17.39
CA ILE A 420 6.22 15.21 15.94
C ILE A 420 5.07 14.25 15.60
N TYR A 421 5.02 13.07 16.21
CA TYR A 421 3.97 12.09 15.90
C TYR A 421 2.57 12.49 16.39
N PRO A 422 2.38 12.89 17.67
CA PRO A 422 1.11 13.47 18.13
C PRO A 422 0.61 14.61 17.24
N VAL A 423 1.52 15.51 16.85
CA VAL A 423 1.21 16.63 15.97
C VAL A 423 0.80 16.15 14.58
N PHE A 424 1.57 15.24 13.98
CA PHE A 424 1.26 14.67 12.67
C PHE A 424 -0.11 13.95 12.68
N ARG A 425 -0.46 13.29 13.78
CA ARG A 425 -1.78 12.67 13.97
C ARG A 425 -2.89 13.68 14.21
N LYS A 426 -2.62 14.84 14.80
CA LYS A 426 -3.60 15.92 14.92
C LYS A 426 -3.90 16.51 13.53
N LEU A 427 -2.85 16.72 12.74
CA LEU A 427 -2.92 17.25 11.38
C LEU A 427 -3.68 16.30 10.42
N PHE A 428 -3.31 15.02 10.41
CA PHE A 428 -3.80 14.02 9.46
C PHE A 428 -4.64 12.92 10.11
N GLY A 429 -5.25 13.20 11.27
CA GLY A 429 -6.10 12.24 11.95
C GLY A 429 -7.39 12.00 11.19
N LYS A 430 -7.88 10.76 11.17
CA LYS A 430 -9.23 10.48 10.63
C LYS A 430 -10.25 11.36 11.34
N GLN A 431 -10.87 12.27 10.61
CA GLN A 431 -12.02 12.98 11.13
C GLN A 431 -13.14 11.95 11.34
N PRO A 432 -13.82 11.94 12.50
CA PRO A 432 -14.97 11.07 12.68
C PRO A 432 -15.98 11.43 11.60
N ALA A 433 -16.30 10.47 10.73
CA ALA A 433 -17.28 10.66 9.68
C ALA A 433 -18.53 11.27 10.30
N VAL A 434 -18.81 12.53 9.95
CA VAL A 434 -20.02 13.21 10.37
C VAL A 434 -21.14 12.31 9.89
N GLN A 435 -21.84 11.65 10.82
CA GLN A 435 -23.02 10.87 10.49
C GLN A 435 -24.00 11.86 9.86
N ALA A 436 -24.09 11.82 8.54
CA ALA A 436 -25.14 12.50 7.80
C ALA A 436 -26.47 11.96 8.37
N ARG A 437 -27.16 12.81 9.12
CA ARG A 437 -28.51 12.54 9.63
C ARG A 437 -29.53 12.70 8.52
#